data_AF-A0A1Z5JQP5-F1
#
_entry.id   AF-A0A1Z5JQP5-F1
#
_cell.length_a   1.000
_cell.length_b   1.000
_cell.length_c   1.000
_cell.angle_alpha   90.00
_cell.angle_beta   90.00
_cell.angle_gamma   90.00
#
_symmetry.space_group_name_H-M   'P 1'
#
loop_
_entity.id
_entity.type
_entity.pdbx_description
1 polymer ?
#
loop_
_entity_poly.entity_id
_entity_poly.type
_entity_poly.pdbx_seq_one_letter_code
_entity_poly.pdbx_strand_id
1 'polypeptide(L)'
;MSSQTDENLAPVENAVDAKRPAETVDEPTAKRACSDTEVLDLAETMKYKAGDRFQVKWEISSEDKDEVMVHWWSATLLKHDGRTTDSVAIRVLDYDPFPEGGFPDRSQEDVIFLGRDTLANPETGDELTYRVAGSMEDPDEDEILYLKKENVEEIVNSTLEKALAKNSEAWARLTPAQQAVIASGVADKKKKLLDLLLNFQGGVIKPTDLQSILAKTMQEDSK
;
A
#
# COMPACT_ATOMS: atom_id res chain seq x y z
N MET A 1 -45.38 5.13 50.97
CA MET A 1 -44.39 4.71 51.97
C MET A 1 -43.05 4.71 51.24
N SER A 2 -42.30 5.82 51.24
CA SER A 2 -41.33 6.20 52.29
C SER A 2 -40.32 5.06 52.46
N SER A 3 -39.03 5.17 52.12
CA SER A 3 -38.02 6.19 52.50
C SER A 3 -36.88 6.17 51.45
N GLN A 4 -36.21 7.25 51.02
CA GLN A 4 -35.35 8.24 51.69
C GLN A 4 -34.07 7.69 52.34
N THR A 5 -32.91 7.93 51.70
CA THR A 5 -31.58 8.37 52.21
C THR A 5 -30.68 8.51 50.97
N ASP A 6 -30.41 9.71 50.42
CA ASP A 6 -29.64 10.87 50.90
C ASP A 6 -28.17 10.62 51.29
N GLU A 7 -27.33 11.43 50.63
CA GLU A 7 -26.01 11.96 50.98
C GLU A 7 -24.82 11.02 51.24
N ASN A 8 -23.76 11.14 50.41
CA ASN A 8 -22.58 11.88 50.91
C ASN A 8 -21.66 12.38 49.79
N LEU A 9 -21.41 13.69 49.84
CA LEU A 9 -20.39 14.45 49.13
C LEU A 9 -19.08 14.41 49.92
N ALA A 10 -17.95 14.22 49.25
CA ALA A 10 -16.74 15.00 49.53
C ALA A 10 -15.74 14.91 48.36
N PRO A 11 -15.16 16.04 47.93
CA PRO A 11 -14.04 16.08 47.01
C PRO A 11 -12.72 16.00 47.79
N VAL A 12 -11.72 15.28 47.27
CA VAL A 12 -10.35 15.35 47.78
C VAL A 12 -9.51 16.10 46.75
N GLU A 13 -9.34 17.39 47.02
CA GLU A 13 -8.25 18.19 46.48
C GLU A 13 -6.93 17.64 47.01
N ASN A 14 -5.98 17.36 46.12
CA ASN A 14 -4.57 17.25 46.48
C ASN A 14 -3.78 18.15 45.54
N ALA A 15 -3.65 19.41 45.97
CA ALA A 15 -2.60 20.31 45.52
C ALA A 15 -1.29 19.89 46.19
N VAL A 16 -0.29 19.51 45.39
CA VAL A 16 1.10 19.43 45.84
C VAL A 16 1.95 20.25 44.89
N ASP A 17 2.21 21.47 45.36
CA ASP A 17 3.17 22.41 44.84
C ASP A 17 4.56 22.01 45.39
N ALA A 18 5.48 21.61 44.50
CA ALA A 18 6.87 21.33 44.86
C ALA A 18 7.81 21.68 43.70
N LYS A 19 7.95 22.98 43.47
CA LYS A 19 9.23 23.71 43.26
C LYS A 19 10.45 22.82 42.95
N ARG A 20 10.71 22.61 41.65
CA ARG A 20 11.94 21.97 41.14
C ARG A 20 13.00 23.05 40.86
N PRO A 21 14.24 22.92 41.36
CA PRO A 21 15.31 23.87 41.06
C PRO A 21 15.77 23.73 39.61
N ALA A 22 16.03 24.88 38.98
CA ALA A 22 16.65 24.98 37.68
C ALA A 22 18.13 24.60 37.79
N GLU A 23 18.49 23.46 37.20
CA GLU A 23 19.89 23.08 36.96
C GLU A 23 20.17 23.26 35.47
N THR A 24 20.88 24.35 35.17
CA THR A 24 21.52 24.64 33.90
C THR A 24 22.60 23.59 33.63
N VAL A 25 22.33 22.70 32.69
CA VAL A 25 23.34 21.83 32.07
C VAL A 25 23.69 22.43 30.71
N ASP A 26 24.77 23.21 30.68
CA ASP A 26 25.46 23.59 29.44
C ASP A 26 26.18 22.36 28.90
N GLU A 27 25.50 21.63 28.02
CA GLU A 27 26.07 20.49 27.29
C GLU A 27 26.61 20.98 25.92
N PRO A 28 27.86 20.64 25.56
CA PRO A 28 28.49 21.14 24.34
C PRO A 28 27.74 20.66 23.10
N THR A 29 27.29 21.63 22.29
CA THR A 29 26.57 21.44 21.03
C THR A 29 27.48 20.75 20.00
N ALA A 30 27.60 19.43 20.11
CA ALA A 30 28.07 18.58 19.04
C ALA A 30 27.06 18.73 17.88
N LYS A 31 27.50 19.39 16.80
CA LYS A 31 26.83 19.36 15.50
C LYS A 31 26.67 17.90 15.08
N ARG A 32 25.56 17.28 15.49
CA ARG A 32 25.09 16.03 14.89
C ARG A 32 24.89 16.34 13.42
N ALA A 33 25.70 15.72 12.58
CA ALA A 33 25.45 15.64 11.16
C ALA A 33 24.03 15.08 11.01
N CYS A 34 23.12 15.94 10.58
CA CYS A 34 21.78 15.57 10.19
C CYS A 34 21.97 14.70 8.95
N SER A 35 21.94 13.38 9.13
CA SER A 35 21.71 12.49 8.01
C SER A 35 20.32 12.83 7.51
N ASP A 36 20.24 13.36 6.28
CA ASP A 36 18.98 13.50 5.55
C ASP A 36 18.40 12.10 5.40
N THR A 37 17.61 11.68 6.39
CA THR A 37 16.83 10.45 6.28
C THR A 37 15.75 10.77 5.28
N GLU A 38 15.95 10.32 4.03
CA GLU A 38 15.02 10.50 2.93
C GLU A 38 13.66 9.92 3.34
N VAL A 39 12.70 10.78 3.62
CA VAL A 39 11.34 10.37 3.97
C VAL A 39 10.63 9.95 2.69
N LEU A 40 10.19 8.70 2.65
CA LEU A 40 9.43 8.18 1.53
C LEU A 40 7.96 8.61 1.63
N ASP A 41 7.53 9.46 0.70
CA ASP A 41 6.12 9.84 0.55
C ASP A 41 5.55 9.24 -0.74
N LEU A 42 4.85 8.12 -0.59
CA LEU A 42 4.24 7.42 -1.72
C LEU A 42 3.05 8.19 -2.31
N ALA A 43 2.33 8.99 -1.51
CA ALA A 43 1.23 9.81 -2.02
C ALA A 43 1.77 10.91 -2.97
N GLU A 44 2.86 11.56 -2.59
CA GLU A 44 3.53 12.55 -3.45
C GLU A 44 4.14 11.90 -4.69
N THR A 45 4.74 10.72 -4.55
CA THR A 45 5.28 9.93 -5.68
C THR A 45 4.18 9.57 -6.69
N MET A 46 2.98 9.28 -6.21
CA MET A 46 1.78 9.03 -7.03
C MET A 46 1.10 10.31 -7.55
N LYS A 47 1.64 11.48 -7.19
CA LYS A 47 1.14 12.83 -7.56
C LYS A 47 -0.23 13.17 -6.97
N TYR A 48 -0.61 12.55 -5.86
CA TYR A 48 -1.79 12.94 -5.12
C TYR A 48 -1.58 14.28 -4.43
N LYS A 49 -2.62 15.09 -4.38
CA LYS A 49 -2.63 16.44 -3.82
C LYS A 49 -3.64 16.55 -2.69
N ALA A 50 -3.37 17.48 -1.77
CA ALA A 50 -4.35 17.85 -0.76
C ALA A 50 -5.64 18.33 -1.45
N GLY A 51 -6.79 17.79 -1.02
CA GLY A 51 -8.09 18.00 -1.65
C GLY A 51 -8.49 16.89 -2.63
N ASP A 52 -7.58 16.00 -3.03
CA ASP A 52 -7.94 14.83 -3.83
C ASP A 52 -8.91 13.93 -3.05
N ARG A 53 -9.81 13.29 -3.80
CA ARG A 53 -10.92 12.51 -3.27
C ARG A 53 -10.63 11.03 -3.47
N PHE A 54 -10.81 10.26 -2.41
CA PHE A 54 -10.63 8.82 -2.39
C PHE A 54 -11.90 8.12 -1.90
N GLN A 55 -12.02 6.85 -2.21
CA GLN A 55 -12.96 5.95 -1.57
C GLN A 55 -12.16 4.82 -0.93
N VAL A 56 -12.40 4.55 0.34
CA VAL A 56 -11.73 3.50 1.11
C VAL A 56 -12.75 2.42 1.45
N LYS A 57 -12.41 1.16 1.21
CA LYS A 57 -13.25 0.02 1.50
C LYS A 57 -13.19 -0.28 3.00
N TRP A 58 -14.33 -0.20 3.66
CA TRP A 58 -14.51 -0.54 5.06
C TRP A 58 -15.40 -1.76 5.19
N GLU A 59 -15.06 -2.65 6.12
CA GLU A 59 -15.89 -3.76 6.54
C GLU A 59 -16.40 -3.48 7.95
N ILE A 60 -17.70 -3.27 8.07
CA ILE A 60 -18.36 -2.96 9.34
C ILE A 60 -19.05 -4.23 9.82
N SER A 61 -18.57 -4.79 10.92
CA SER A 61 -19.22 -5.89 11.62
C SER A 61 -20.13 -5.35 12.73
N SER A 62 -21.39 -5.80 12.74
CA SER A 62 -22.34 -5.49 13.82
C SER A 62 -22.47 -6.68 14.76
N GLU A 63 -22.12 -6.52 16.03
CA GLU A 63 -22.22 -7.58 17.05
C GLU A 63 -23.66 -8.14 17.17
N ASP A 64 -24.67 -7.30 16.94
CA ASP A 64 -26.08 -7.69 17.10
C ASP A 64 -26.66 -8.53 15.94
N LYS A 65 -26.03 -8.56 14.76
CA LYS A 65 -26.68 -9.04 13.53
C LYS A 65 -25.94 -10.11 12.75
N ASP A 66 -24.73 -10.51 13.13
CA ASP A 66 -23.87 -11.41 12.32
C ASP A 66 -23.77 -10.98 10.83
N GLU A 67 -24.03 -9.70 10.54
CA GLU A 67 -24.00 -9.11 9.20
C GLU A 67 -22.71 -8.29 9.07
N VAL A 68 -21.92 -8.62 8.04
CA VAL A 68 -20.76 -7.83 7.63
C VAL A 68 -21.18 -6.95 6.46
N MET A 69 -21.14 -5.64 6.67
CA MET A 69 -21.42 -4.66 5.62
C MET A 69 -20.11 -4.16 5.02
N VAL A 70 -19.95 -4.31 3.71
CA VAL A 70 -18.83 -3.73 2.97
C VAL A 70 -19.29 -2.40 2.36
N HIS A 71 -18.57 -1.31 2.66
CA HIS A 71 -18.90 0.02 2.16
C HIS A 71 -17.66 0.78 1.65
N TRP A 72 -17.81 1.47 0.52
CA TRP A 72 -16.77 2.36 -0.03
C TRP A 72 -16.97 3.78 0.48
N TRP A 73 -16.26 4.13 1.54
CA TRP A 73 -16.41 5.41 2.21
C TRP A 73 -15.56 6.49 1.56
N SER A 74 -16.20 7.59 1.18
CA SER A 74 -15.52 8.74 0.58
C SER A 74 -14.71 9.54 1.61
N ALA A 75 -13.48 9.90 1.24
CA ALA A 75 -12.59 10.70 2.06
C ALA A 75 -11.83 11.76 1.23
N THR A 76 -11.37 12.81 1.89
CA THR A 76 -10.52 13.86 1.31
C THR A 76 -9.11 13.75 1.87
N LEU A 77 -8.10 13.73 1.00
CA LEU A 77 -6.71 13.79 1.45
C LEU A 77 -6.38 15.19 1.97
N LEU A 78 -5.96 15.28 3.23
CA LEU A 78 -5.52 16.54 3.82
C LEU A 78 -4.06 16.86 3.45
N LYS A 79 -3.67 18.11 3.72
CA LYS A 79 -2.27 18.53 3.57
C LYS A 79 -1.39 17.77 4.56
N HIS A 80 -0.24 17.28 4.09
CA HIS A 80 0.75 16.65 4.96
C HIS A 80 1.19 17.62 6.07
N ASP A 81 1.22 17.11 7.29
CA ASP A 81 1.57 17.83 8.51
C ASP A 81 3.03 17.61 8.93
N GLY A 82 3.80 16.82 8.17
CA GLY A 82 5.20 16.49 8.45
C GLY A 82 5.40 15.27 9.34
N ARG A 83 4.33 14.58 9.78
CA ARG A 83 4.46 13.35 10.56
C ARG A 83 4.98 12.20 9.70
N THR A 84 5.80 11.36 10.33
CA THR A 84 6.44 10.19 9.70
C THR A 84 6.57 9.05 10.71
N THR A 85 6.53 7.81 10.25
CA THR A 85 6.94 6.62 11.02
C THR A 85 7.87 5.76 10.17
N ASP A 86 8.95 5.25 10.76
CA ASP A 86 9.94 4.42 10.07
C ASP A 86 10.43 4.97 8.71
N SER A 87 10.62 6.29 8.63
CA SER A 87 11.01 7.01 7.40
C SER A 87 9.95 7.03 6.30
N VAL A 88 8.69 6.73 6.61
CA VAL A 88 7.55 6.83 5.70
C VAL A 88 6.60 7.94 6.16
N ALA A 89 6.07 8.70 5.20
CA ALA A 89 5.14 9.79 5.51
C ALA A 89 3.77 9.27 5.97
N ILE A 90 3.26 9.83 7.08
CA ILE A 90 1.88 9.64 7.53
C ILE A 90 1.02 10.74 6.91
N ARG A 91 -0.08 10.36 6.27
CA ARG A 91 -1.08 11.27 5.69
C ARG A 91 -2.37 11.19 6.50
N VAL A 92 -3.25 12.17 6.33
CA VAL A 92 -4.57 12.20 7.00
C VAL A 92 -5.67 12.18 5.95
N LEU A 93 -6.61 11.26 6.09
CA LEU A 93 -7.85 11.21 5.33
C LEU A 93 -9.00 11.74 6.17
N ASP A 94 -9.74 12.70 5.63
CA ASP A 94 -10.93 13.30 6.25
C ASP A 94 -12.18 12.72 5.59
N TYR A 95 -12.77 11.73 6.26
CA TYR A 95 -13.95 10.98 5.83
C TYR A 95 -15.21 11.83 5.90
N ASP A 96 -16.05 11.68 4.89
CA ASP A 96 -17.37 12.31 4.87
C ASP A 96 -18.29 11.68 5.92
N PRO A 97 -19.33 12.38 6.40
CA PRO A 97 -20.35 11.76 7.23
C PRO A 97 -21.07 10.62 6.52
N PHE A 98 -21.34 9.52 7.24
CA PHE A 98 -22.19 8.42 6.82
C PHE A 98 -23.27 8.10 7.89
N PRO A 99 -24.32 8.95 8.00
CA PRO A 99 -25.35 8.79 9.03
C PRO A 99 -26.10 7.45 8.98
N GLU A 100 -26.28 6.87 7.78
CA GLU A 100 -26.96 5.59 7.59
C GLU A 100 -26.21 4.42 8.23
N GLY A 101 -24.87 4.50 8.29
CA GLY A 101 -24.02 3.53 8.98
C GLY A 101 -23.75 3.85 10.45
N GLY A 102 -24.38 4.88 11.01
CA GLY A 102 -24.17 5.30 12.40
C GLY A 102 -23.00 6.26 12.63
N PHE A 103 -22.46 6.85 11.56
CA PHE A 103 -21.32 7.78 11.62
C PHE A 103 -21.72 9.17 11.10
N PRO A 104 -22.50 9.94 11.87
CA PRO A 104 -23.09 11.20 11.39
C PRO A 104 -22.12 12.37 11.28
N ASP A 105 -20.92 12.22 11.84
CA ASP A 105 -19.89 13.26 11.88
C ASP A 105 -18.71 12.88 10.98
N ARG A 106 -17.92 13.89 10.62
CA ARG A 106 -16.65 13.67 9.90
C ARG A 106 -15.65 12.99 10.83
N SER A 107 -14.84 12.10 10.27
CA SER A 107 -13.74 11.45 10.99
C SER A 107 -12.43 11.69 10.25
N GLN A 108 -11.34 11.84 10.99
CA GLN A 108 -10.00 11.95 10.43
C GLN A 108 -9.21 10.72 10.84
N GLU A 109 -8.59 10.06 9.86
CA GLU A 109 -7.78 8.87 10.09
C GLU A 109 -6.37 9.08 9.54
N ASP A 110 -5.37 8.67 10.31
CA ASP A 110 -4.00 8.60 9.86
C ASP A 110 -3.79 7.38 8.97
N VAL A 111 -3.13 7.56 7.84
CA VAL A 111 -2.87 6.49 6.88
C VAL A 111 -1.47 6.59 6.29
N ILE A 112 -0.91 5.45 5.94
CA ILE A 112 0.31 5.32 5.15
C ILE A 112 -0.09 4.73 3.80
N PHE A 113 0.29 5.38 2.71
CA PHE A 113 0.12 4.81 1.38
C PHE A 113 1.19 3.73 1.18
N LEU A 114 0.77 2.48 1.01
CA LEU A 114 1.68 1.35 0.72
C LEU A 114 1.77 1.06 -0.79
N GLY A 115 0.77 1.50 -1.57
CA GLY A 115 0.69 1.25 -3.00
C GLY A 115 -0.42 2.05 -3.68
N ARG A 116 -0.88 1.58 -4.85
CA ARG A 116 -1.90 2.26 -5.67
C ARG A 116 -3.32 2.16 -5.11
N ASP A 117 -3.56 1.12 -4.33
CA ASP A 117 -4.86 0.70 -3.84
C ASP A 117 -4.79 0.18 -2.40
N THR A 118 -3.63 0.27 -1.74
CA THR A 118 -3.45 -0.16 -0.34
C THR A 118 -3.00 1.01 0.54
N LEU A 119 -3.71 1.18 1.65
CA LEU A 119 -3.33 2.02 2.79
C LEU A 119 -3.02 1.11 3.99
N ALA A 120 -2.24 1.61 4.93
CA ALA A 120 -2.11 1.03 6.26
C ALA A 120 -2.44 2.06 7.34
N ASN A 121 -3.16 1.63 8.36
CA ASN A 121 -3.35 2.41 9.58
C ASN A 121 -2.07 2.29 10.44
N PRO A 122 -1.35 3.38 10.74
CA PRO A 122 -0.12 3.32 11.52
C PRO A 122 -0.36 2.94 12.99
N GLU A 123 -1.57 3.13 13.53
CA GLU A 123 -1.90 2.83 14.91
C GLU A 123 -2.28 1.35 15.09
N THR A 124 -3.15 0.82 14.21
CA THR A 124 -3.64 -0.56 14.32
C THR A 124 -2.84 -1.56 13.50
N GLY A 125 -2.16 -1.10 12.45
CA GLY A 125 -1.47 -1.94 11.47
C GLY A 125 -2.40 -2.56 10.43
N ASP A 126 -3.68 -2.20 10.42
CA ASP A 126 -4.66 -2.74 9.47
C ASP A 126 -4.40 -2.22 8.05
N GLU A 127 -4.53 -3.12 7.07
CA GLU A 127 -4.47 -2.78 5.65
C GLU A 127 -5.87 -2.47 5.13
N LEU A 128 -6.00 -1.34 4.43
CA LEU A 128 -7.27 -0.88 3.85
C LEU A 128 -7.11 -0.76 2.34
N THR A 129 -8.13 -1.19 1.59
CA THR A 129 -8.17 -0.97 0.15
C THR A 129 -8.73 0.40 -0.16
N TYR A 130 -8.12 1.15 -1.09
CA TYR A 130 -8.61 2.45 -1.52
C TYR A 130 -8.61 2.60 -3.04
N ARG A 131 -9.36 3.58 -3.54
CA ARG A 131 -9.35 4.02 -4.94
C ARG A 131 -9.57 5.52 -5.05
N VAL A 132 -9.21 6.10 -6.18
CA VAL A 132 -9.50 7.52 -6.47
C VAL A 132 -11.00 7.67 -6.75
N ALA A 133 -11.66 8.62 -6.08
CA ALA A 133 -13.08 8.83 -6.26
C ALA A 133 -13.39 9.23 -7.71
N GLY A 134 -14.32 8.51 -8.35
CA GLY A 134 -14.68 8.73 -9.75
C GLY A 134 -13.80 7.99 -10.77
N SER A 135 -12.80 7.20 -10.36
CA SER A 135 -12.31 6.14 -11.24
C SER A 135 -13.42 5.10 -11.36
N MET A 136 -14.22 5.21 -12.43
CA MET A 136 -15.34 4.32 -12.74
C MET A 136 -14.90 2.88 -13.05
N GLU A 137 -13.60 2.66 -13.15
CA GLU A 137 -13.02 1.33 -13.09
C GLU A 137 -13.11 0.94 -11.61
N ASP A 138 -14.18 0.22 -11.22
CA ASP A 138 -13.96 -0.92 -10.33
C ASP A 138 -12.76 -1.63 -10.97
N PRO A 139 -11.57 -1.62 -10.36
CA PRO A 139 -10.55 -2.51 -10.86
C PRO A 139 -11.23 -3.87 -10.77
N ASP A 140 -11.52 -4.47 -11.92
CA ASP A 140 -11.79 -5.90 -11.95
C ASP A 140 -10.75 -6.49 -11.00
N GLU A 141 -11.18 -7.24 -9.98
CA GLU A 141 -10.33 -7.72 -8.86
C GLU A 141 -9.07 -8.49 -9.34
N ASP A 142 -8.94 -8.67 -10.66
CA ASP A 142 -7.93 -9.34 -11.43
C ASP A 142 -6.67 -8.53 -11.83
N GLU A 143 -6.60 -7.19 -11.70
CA GLU A 143 -5.50 -6.44 -12.38
C GLU A 143 -4.64 -5.47 -11.53
N ILE A 144 -4.37 -5.77 -10.26
CA ILE A 144 -3.15 -5.28 -9.58
C ILE A 144 -2.49 -6.43 -8.78
N LEU A 145 -1.71 -7.25 -9.48
CA LEU A 145 -0.88 -8.28 -8.84
C LEU A 145 0.38 -7.64 -8.23
N TYR A 146 0.39 -7.47 -6.91
CA TYR A 146 1.62 -7.21 -6.16
C TYR A 146 2.49 -8.47 -6.18
N LEU A 147 3.43 -8.52 -7.12
CA LEU A 147 4.33 -9.65 -7.25
C LEU A 147 5.52 -9.48 -6.32
N LYS A 148 5.54 -10.26 -5.24
CA LYS A 148 6.79 -10.55 -4.53
C LYS A 148 7.80 -11.12 -5.53
N LYS A 149 9.08 -10.88 -5.29
CA LYS A 149 10.19 -11.38 -6.13
C LYS A 149 10.08 -12.88 -6.43
N GLU A 150 9.68 -13.67 -5.44
CA GLU A 150 9.45 -15.11 -5.58
C GLU A 150 8.27 -15.44 -6.53
N ASN A 151 7.20 -14.64 -6.50
CA ASN A 151 6.00 -14.85 -7.31
C ASN A 151 6.22 -14.49 -8.79
N VAL A 152 7.14 -13.55 -9.07
CA VAL A 152 7.47 -13.16 -10.46
C VAL A 152 8.01 -14.37 -11.23
N GLU A 153 8.90 -15.15 -10.62
CA GLU A 153 9.46 -16.33 -11.28
C GLU A 153 8.39 -17.41 -11.53
N GLU A 154 7.54 -17.66 -10.55
CA GLU A 154 6.44 -18.62 -10.68
C GLU A 154 5.49 -18.26 -11.83
N ILE A 155 5.12 -16.98 -11.95
CA ILE A 155 4.22 -16.51 -13.01
C ILE A 155 4.88 -16.62 -14.38
N VAL A 156 6.16 -16.25 -14.50
CA VAL A 156 6.90 -16.41 -15.74
C VAL A 156 6.98 -17.89 -16.14
N ASN A 157 7.25 -18.78 -15.18
CA ASN A 157 7.28 -20.23 -15.42
C ASN A 157 5.92 -20.76 -15.86
N SER A 158 4.85 -20.45 -15.13
CA SER A 158 3.49 -20.87 -15.46
C SER A 158 3.07 -20.38 -16.85
N THR A 159 3.42 -19.15 -17.21
CA THR A 159 3.12 -18.57 -18.51
C THR A 159 3.89 -19.26 -19.64
N LEU A 160 5.19 -19.54 -19.42
CA LEU A 160 6.02 -20.28 -20.38
C LEU A 160 5.53 -21.72 -20.56
N GLU A 161 5.17 -22.40 -19.49
CA GLU A 161 4.60 -23.75 -19.53
C GLU A 161 3.29 -23.78 -20.33
N LYS A 162 2.37 -22.84 -20.06
CA LYS A 162 1.12 -22.69 -20.83
C LYS A 162 1.40 -22.43 -22.32
N ALA A 163 2.38 -21.57 -22.63
CA ALA A 163 2.77 -21.27 -24.00
C ALA A 163 3.39 -22.49 -24.70
N LEU A 164 4.26 -23.24 -24.02
CA LEU A 164 4.87 -24.46 -24.53
C LEU A 164 3.83 -25.56 -24.75
N ALA A 165 2.92 -25.76 -23.80
CA ALA A 165 1.82 -26.71 -23.92
C ALA A 165 0.91 -26.40 -25.11
N LYS A 166 0.56 -25.12 -25.30
CA LYS A 166 -0.25 -24.64 -26.43
C LYS A 166 0.42 -24.90 -27.79
N ASN A 167 1.75 -24.90 -27.85
CA ASN A 167 2.52 -25.14 -29.07
C ASN A 167 3.12 -26.55 -29.15
N SER A 168 2.73 -27.47 -28.26
CA SER A 168 3.34 -28.79 -28.12
C SER A 168 3.35 -29.60 -29.43
N GLU A 169 2.28 -29.54 -30.23
CA GLU A 169 2.23 -30.21 -31.54
C GLU A 169 3.26 -29.67 -32.54
N ALA A 170 3.45 -28.35 -32.58
CA ALA A 170 4.45 -27.73 -33.44
C ALA A 170 5.87 -28.10 -32.98
N TRP A 171 6.10 -28.13 -31.68
CA TRP A 171 7.37 -28.57 -31.08
C TRP A 171 7.68 -30.04 -31.38
N ALA A 172 6.69 -30.92 -31.32
CA ALA A 172 6.86 -32.34 -31.59
C ALA A 172 7.28 -32.64 -33.04
N ARG A 173 7.01 -31.73 -33.99
CA ARG A 173 7.41 -31.85 -35.40
C ARG A 173 8.85 -31.42 -35.67
N LEU A 174 9.51 -30.78 -34.71
CA LEU A 174 10.89 -30.34 -34.83
C LEU A 174 11.86 -31.48 -34.57
N THR A 175 13.03 -31.41 -35.22
CA THR A 175 14.13 -32.34 -34.90
C THR A 175 14.66 -32.07 -33.49
N PRO A 176 15.25 -33.07 -32.81
CA PRO A 176 15.86 -32.87 -31.50
C PRO A 176 16.88 -31.73 -31.45
N ALA A 177 17.65 -31.54 -32.54
CA ALA A 177 18.60 -30.44 -32.66
C ALA A 177 17.89 -29.07 -32.68
N GLN A 178 16.79 -28.94 -33.42
CA GLN A 178 15.99 -27.71 -33.43
C GLN A 178 15.32 -27.47 -32.07
N GLN A 179 14.80 -28.52 -31.43
CA GLN A 179 14.22 -28.42 -30.09
C GLN A 179 15.26 -27.92 -29.07
N ALA A 180 16.49 -28.42 -29.12
CA ALA A 180 17.58 -27.98 -28.25
C ALA A 180 17.93 -26.49 -28.45
N VAL A 181 18.00 -26.04 -29.71
CA VAL A 181 18.26 -24.61 -30.02
C VAL A 181 17.15 -23.71 -29.48
N ILE A 182 15.88 -24.08 -29.68
CA ILE A 182 14.75 -23.29 -29.19
C ILE A 182 14.70 -23.33 -27.65
N ALA A 183 14.93 -24.48 -27.03
CA ALA A 183 14.95 -24.61 -25.56
C ALA A 183 16.02 -23.70 -24.93
N SER A 184 17.22 -23.64 -25.54
CA SER A 184 18.27 -22.70 -25.11
C SER A 184 17.80 -21.25 -25.24
N GLY A 185 17.23 -20.89 -26.39
CA GLY A 185 16.72 -19.52 -26.61
C GLY A 185 15.60 -19.12 -25.64
N VAL A 186 14.71 -20.06 -25.28
CA VAL A 186 13.67 -19.84 -24.27
C VAL A 186 14.28 -19.64 -22.88
N ALA A 187 15.29 -20.45 -22.51
CA ALA A 187 15.97 -20.32 -21.23
C ALA A 187 16.69 -18.97 -21.09
N ASP A 188 17.39 -18.53 -22.14
CA ASP A 188 18.10 -17.24 -22.16
C ASP A 188 17.12 -16.06 -22.08
N LYS A 189 16.01 -16.12 -22.84
CA LYS A 189 14.96 -15.09 -22.80
C LYS A 189 14.22 -15.06 -21.47
N LYS A 190 13.96 -16.22 -20.86
CA LYS A 190 13.38 -16.31 -19.51
C LYS A 190 14.28 -15.59 -18.51
N LYS A 191 15.58 -15.92 -18.50
CA LYS A 191 16.54 -15.31 -17.58
C LYS A 191 16.58 -13.79 -17.74
N LYS A 192 16.67 -13.30 -18.99
CA LYS A 192 16.69 -11.88 -19.30
C LYS A 192 15.40 -11.16 -18.88
N LEU A 193 14.25 -11.78 -19.12
CA LEU A 193 12.96 -11.23 -18.69
C LEU A 193 12.92 -11.10 -17.16
N LEU A 194 13.34 -12.13 -16.43
CA LEU A 194 13.43 -12.07 -14.97
C LEU A 194 14.39 -10.98 -14.51
N ASP A 195 15.57 -10.86 -15.11
CA ASP A 195 16.52 -9.80 -14.77
C ASP A 195 15.93 -8.40 -14.99
N LEU A 196 15.17 -8.19 -16.07
CA LEU A 196 14.52 -6.91 -16.35
C LEU A 196 13.37 -6.61 -15.39
N LEU A 197 12.55 -7.62 -15.06
CA LEU A 197 11.43 -7.47 -14.13
C LEU A 197 11.92 -7.22 -12.70
N LEU A 198 12.95 -7.94 -12.26
CA LEU A 198 13.48 -7.86 -10.89
C LEU A 198 14.32 -6.60 -10.64
N ASN A 199 14.94 -6.04 -11.66
CA ASN A 199 15.71 -4.79 -11.56
C ASN A 199 14.89 -3.55 -11.98
N PHE A 200 13.58 -3.69 -12.15
CA PHE A 200 12.72 -2.57 -12.52
C PHE A 200 12.56 -1.60 -11.33
N GLN A 201 13.14 -0.39 -11.45
CA GLN A 201 13.17 0.60 -10.36
C GLN A 201 11.82 1.27 -10.07
N GLY A 202 10.78 1.05 -10.89
CA GLY A 202 9.52 1.77 -10.75
C GLY A 202 8.59 1.26 -9.64
N GLY A 203 8.94 0.17 -8.94
CA GLY A 203 8.11 -0.48 -7.92
C GLY A 203 6.81 -1.13 -8.44
N VAL A 204 6.19 -0.52 -9.45
CA VAL A 204 4.98 -0.96 -10.13
C VAL A 204 5.21 -0.93 -11.64
N ILE A 205 5.05 -2.08 -12.29
CA ILE A 205 5.20 -2.21 -13.75
C ILE A 205 3.89 -1.81 -14.40
N LYS A 206 3.88 -0.72 -15.20
CA LYS A 206 2.71 -0.35 -16.00
C LYS A 206 2.64 -1.18 -17.29
N PRO A 207 1.47 -1.29 -17.96
CA PRO A 207 1.37 -1.96 -19.25
C PRO A 207 2.36 -1.43 -20.31
N THR A 208 2.62 -0.13 -20.32
CA THR A 208 3.59 0.51 -21.21
C THR A 208 5.04 0.10 -20.90
N ASP A 209 5.35 -0.11 -19.63
CA ASP A 209 6.66 -0.55 -19.17
C ASP A 209 6.86 -2.03 -19.51
N LEU A 210 5.81 -2.84 -19.33
CA LEU A 210 5.80 -4.25 -19.71
C LEU A 210 6.05 -4.43 -21.21
N GLN A 211 5.39 -3.65 -22.07
CA GLN A 211 5.65 -3.67 -23.51
C GLN A 211 7.11 -3.32 -23.85
N SER A 212 7.67 -2.32 -23.15
CA SER A 212 9.06 -1.92 -23.33
C SER A 212 10.05 -3.00 -22.87
N ILE A 213 9.75 -3.68 -21.76
CA ILE A 213 10.52 -4.81 -21.24
C ILE A 213 10.48 -5.97 -22.24
N LEU A 214 9.30 -6.33 -22.74
CA LEU A 214 9.14 -7.38 -23.74
C LEU A 214 9.88 -7.06 -25.04
N ALA A 215 9.82 -5.81 -25.52
CA ALA A 215 10.57 -5.38 -26.69
C ALA A 215 12.08 -5.53 -26.49
N LYS A 216 12.61 -5.12 -25.32
CA LYS A 216 14.03 -5.29 -24.97
C LYS A 216 14.45 -6.76 -24.88
N THR A 217 13.57 -7.63 -24.40
CA THR A 217 13.82 -9.08 -24.36
C THR A 217 13.94 -9.68 -25.77
N MET A 218 13.23 -9.14 -26.76
CA MET A 218 13.17 -9.69 -28.12
C MET A 218 14.19 -9.11 -29.12
N GLN A 219 14.74 -7.91 -28.90
CA GLN A 219 15.54 -7.19 -29.91
C GLN A 219 17.01 -7.63 -30.09
N GLU A 220 17.59 -8.40 -29.16
CA GLU A 220 19.05 -8.67 -29.20
C GLU A 220 19.48 -9.85 -30.08
N ASP A 221 18.56 -10.71 -30.54
CA ASP A 221 18.91 -11.88 -31.37
C ASP A 221 19.17 -11.53 -32.86
N SER A 222 19.14 -10.24 -33.22
CA SER A 222 19.30 -9.78 -34.62
C SER A 222 20.70 -9.23 -34.96
N LYS A 223 21.70 -9.46 -34.11
CA LYS A 223 23.10 -9.09 -34.37
C LYS A 223 23.98 -10.33 -34.51
#